data_AF-A0A8H7L8X0-F1
#
_entry.id   AF-A0A8H7L8X0-F1
#
_cell.length_a   1.000
_cell.length_b   1.000
_cell.length_c   1.000
_cell.angle_alpha   90.00
_cell.angle_beta   90.00
_cell.angle_gamma   90.00
#
_symmetry.space_group_name_H-M   'P 1'
#
loop_
_entity.id
_entity.type
_entity.pdbx_description
1 polymer ?
#
loop_
_entity_poly.entity_id
_entity_poly.type
_entity_poly.pdbx_seq_one_letter_code
_entity_poly.pdbx_strand_id
1 'polypeptide(L)'
;MGNGVLIIPYSENCDSSRDYTGISTLLSDHGASSTLSYMQKYWLNDDGTSEELWEHEWATHGTCYSTLEPSCFGDSYYKGEEAVAFYETVVKLFKTLPTYEWLAASGITPSDSKTYKWSAVEAALLKNGNGMKPAVTCSSGKISAISWYFNVKGSLVDGDFVAIGESMRLVATREPC
;
A
#
# COMPACT_ATOMS: atom_id res chain seq x y z
N MET A 1 19.86 13.64 24.58
CA MET A 1 19.14 13.72 23.29
C MET A 1 18.16 12.56 23.29
N GLY A 2 16.86 12.84 23.38
CA GLY A 2 15.84 11.81 23.59
C GLY A 2 15.68 10.95 22.35
N ASN A 3 15.79 9.62 22.50
CA ASN A 3 15.42 8.64 21.49
C ASN A 3 13.88 8.56 21.41
N GLY A 4 13.26 9.60 20.85
CA GLY A 4 11.83 9.65 20.62
C GLY A 4 11.44 8.61 19.57
N VAL A 5 10.66 7.61 19.99
CA VAL A 5 9.96 6.69 19.10
C VAL A 5 8.85 7.47 18.41
N LEU A 6 8.94 7.63 17.08
CA LEU A 6 7.83 8.15 16.29
C LEU A 6 6.86 7.01 16.03
N ILE A 7 5.89 6.80 16.93
CA ILE A 7 4.67 6.10 16.56
C ILE A 7 3.94 7.05 15.62
N ILE A 8 3.74 6.66 14.36
CA ILE A 8 2.85 7.39 13.46
C ILE A 8 1.44 6.90 13.82
N PRO A 9 0.63 7.67 14.57
CA PRO A 9 -0.78 7.33 14.71
C PRO A 9 -1.41 7.40 13.32
N TYR A 10 -2.23 6.41 13.00
CA TYR A 10 -3.03 6.42 11.78
C TYR A 10 -4.50 6.44 12.17
N SER A 11 -5.33 7.00 11.28
CA SER A 11 -6.78 7.07 11.46
C SER A 11 -7.44 5.92 10.71
N GLU A 12 -8.53 5.42 11.26
CA GLU A 12 -9.33 4.34 10.68
C GLU A 12 -10.82 4.71 10.73
N ASN A 13 -11.60 4.21 9.76
CA ASN A 13 -13.06 4.31 9.71
C ASN A 13 -13.55 5.77 9.85
N CYS A 14 -12.98 6.66 9.04
CA CYS A 14 -13.12 8.11 9.22
C CYS A 14 -14.48 8.68 8.78
N ASP A 15 -15.19 7.99 7.89
CA ASP A 15 -16.51 8.43 7.41
C ASP A 15 -17.37 7.24 6.93
N SER A 16 -18.23 6.74 7.83
CA SER A 16 -19.11 5.60 7.51
C SER A 16 -20.23 5.92 6.51
N SER A 17 -20.47 7.21 6.19
CA SER A 17 -21.44 7.57 5.15
C SER A 17 -20.96 7.23 3.74
N ARG A 18 -19.64 7.00 3.61
CA ARG A 18 -18.95 6.60 2.38
C ARG A 18 -18.55 5.12 2.39
N ASP A 19 -19.01 4.31 3.34
CA ASP A 19 -18.74 2.87 3.33
C ASP A 19 -19.50 2.20 2.18
N TYR A 20 -18.79 1.97 1.07
CA TYR A 20 -19.35 1.35 -0.13
C TYR A 20 -19.27 -0.18 -0.06
N THR A 21 -20.31 -0.82 -0.57
CA THR A 21 -20.32 -2.24 -0.92
C THR A 21 -20.37 -2.41 -2.43
N GLY A 22 -19.95 -3.57 -2.94
CA GLY A 22 -19.93 -3.81 -4.38
C GLY A 22 -18.88 -2.98 -5.12
N ILE A 23 -17.68 -2.84 -4.55
CA ILE A 23 -16.50 -2.22 -5.15
C ILE A 23 -16.21 -2.76 -6.55
N SER A 24 -16.37 -4.08 -6.78
CA SER A 24 -16.21 -4.65 -8.13
C SER A 24 -17.13 -3.97 -9.15
N THR A 25 -18.41 -3.84 -8.80
CA THR A 25 -19.43 -3.21 -9.65
C THR A 25 -19.16 -1.72 -9.82
N LEU A 26 -18.79 -1.03 -8.74
CA LEU A 26 -18.42 0.38 -8.78
C LEU A 26 -17.26 0.63 -9.75
N LEU A 27 -16.21 -0.18 -9.69
CA LEU A 27 -15.08 -0.05 -10.62
C LEU A 27 -15.48 -0.36 -12.07
N SER A 28 -16.30 -1.40 -12.30
CA SER A 28 -16.72 -1.74 -13.66
C SER A 28 -17.61 -0.68 -14.29
N ASP A 29 -18.57 -0.16 -13.53
CA ASP A 29 -19.58 0.79 -14.02
C ASP A 29 -18.97 2.16 -14.36
N HIS A 30 -17.84 2.48 -13.73
CA HIS A 30 -17.13 3.74 -13.91
C HIS A 30 -15.84 3.63 -14.74
N GLY A 31 -15.73 2.59 -15.58
CA GLY A 31 -14.66 2.49 -16.58
C GLY A 31 -13.30 2.01 -16.05
N ALA A 32 -13.20 1.66 -14.77
CA ALA A 32 -11.98 1.17 -14.12
C ALA A 32 -11.82 -0.36 -14.23
N SER A 33 -12.34 -0.99 -15.30
CA SER A 33 -12.30 -2.46 -15.47
C SER A 33 -10.87 -3.02 -15.53
N SER A 34 -9.90 -2.24 -16.01
CA SER A 34 -8.49 -2.65 -16.03
C SER A 34 -7.86 -2.70 -14.63
N THR A 35 -8.27 -1.77 -13.76
CA THR A 35 -7.90 -1.72 -12.34
C THR A 35 -8.51 -2.92 -11.60
N LEU A 36 -9.82 -3.15 -11.79
CA LEU A 36 -10.51 -4.33 -11.25
C LEU A 36 -9.83 -5.65 -11.67
N SER A 37 -9.53 -5.80 -12.97
CA SER A 37 -8.85 -6.99 -13.49
C SER A 37 -7.46 -7.21 -12.85
N TYR A 38 -6.76 -6.13 -12.52
CA TYR A 38 -5.48 -6.21 -11.83
C TYR A 38 -5.66 -6.60 -10.35
N MET A 39 -6.64 -6.01 -9.67
CA MET A 39 -6.97 -6.35 -8.27
C MET A 39 -7.38 -7.82 -8.14
N GLN A 40 -8.23 -8.33 -9.03
CA GLN A 40 -8.62 -9.74 -9.11
C GLN A 40 -7.45 -10.71 -9.29
N LYS A 41 -6.28 -10.22 -9.70
CA LYS A 41 -5.06 -11.03 -9.86
C LYS A 41 -4.06 -10.86 -8.73
N TYR A 42 -3.96 -9.65 -8.15
CA TYR A 42 -2.84 -9.28 -7.26
C TYR A 42 -3.26 -8.77 -5.89
N TRP A 43 -4.51 -8.34 -5.69
CA TRP A 43 -5.02 -7.85 -4.40
C TRP A 43 -6.08 -8.81 -3.88
N LEU A 44 -5.61 -9.99 -3.48
CA LEU A 44 -6.44 -11.11 -3.07
C LEU A 44 -6.58 -11.15 -1.54
N ASN A 45 -7.72 -11.65 -1.09
CA ASN A 45 -7.94 -11.97 0.31
C ASN A 45 -7.44 -13.40 0.62
N ASP A 46 -6.70 -13.57 1.71
CA ASP A 46 -6.23 -14.86 2.22
C ASP A 46 -7.19 -15.49 3.25
N ASP A 47 -8.18 -14.72 3.73
CA ASP A 47 -9.25 -15.16 4.62
C ASP A 47 -10.59 -14.48 4.27
N GLY A 48 -11.28 -15.03 3.25
CA GLY A 48 -12.58 -14.54 2.77
C GLY A 48 -12.60 -14.23 1.28
N THR A 49 -13.55 -13.41 0.84
CA THR A 49 -13.63 -12.94 -0.54
C THR A 49 -12.76 -11.70 -0.74
N SER A 50 -12.25 -11.51 -1.96
CA SER A 50 -11.51 -10.27 -2.28
C SER A 50 -12.41 -9.03 -2.26
N GLU A 51 -13.71 -9.20 -2.50
CA GLU A 51 -14.68 -8.12 -2.38
C GLU A 51 -14.76 -7.59 -0.94
N GLU A 52 -14.89 -8.47 0.05
CA GLU A 52 -14.90 -8.09 1.48
C GLU A 52 -13.59 -7.37 1.88
N LEU A 53 -12.46 -7.81 1.35
CA LEU A 53 -11.18 -7.13 1.57
C LEU A 53 -11.21 -5.71 0.97
N TRP A 54 -11.64 -5.55 -0.27
CA TRP A 54 -11.66 -4.21 -0.89
C TRP A 54 -12.63 -3.29 -0.14
N GLU A 55 -13.82 -3.74 0.19
CA GLU A 55 -14.78 -3.00 1.03
C GLU A 55 -14.14 -2.55 2.37
N HIS A 56 -13.40 -3.45 3.04
CA HIS A 56 -12.66 -3.13 4.27
C HIS A 56 -11.58 -2.06 4.03
N GLU A 57 -10.72 -2.22 3.03
CA GLU A 57 -9.62 -1.29 2.75
C GLU A 57 -10.14 0.12 2.44
N TRP A 58 -11.27 0.22 1.73
CA TRP A 58 -11.91 1.51 1.51
C TRP A 58 -12.52 2.10 2.79
N ALA A 59 -13.40 1.36 3.46
CA ALA A 59 -14.11 1.84 4.65
C ALA A 59 -13.14 2.24 5.77
N THR A 60 -12.14 1.38 6.03
CA THR A 60 -11.17 1.56 7.11
C THR A 60 -10.07 2.54 6.76
N HIS A 61 -9.55 2.59 5.53
CA HIS A 61 -8.40 3.44 5.20
C HIS A 61 -8.69 4.51 4.14
N GLY A 62 -9.40 4.15 3.06
CA GLY A 62 -9.72 5.07 1.97
C GLY A 62 -10.49 6.32 2.44
N THR A 63 -11.47 6.14 3.33
CA THR A 63 -12.27 7.25 3.89
C THR A 63 -11.44 8.27 4.67
N CYS A 64 -10.24 7.93 5.13
CA CYS A 64 -9.38 8.79 5.94
C CYS A 64 -8.50 9.76 5.14
N TYR A 65 -8.46 9.65 3.81
CA TYR A 65 -7.72 10.60 2.98
C TYR A 65 -8.54 11.87 2.75
N SER A 66 -8.11 12.97 3.37
CA SER A 66 -8.78 14.28 3.22
C SER A 66 -8.85 14.80 1.77
N THR A 67 -7.93 14.38 0.90
CA THR A 67 -7.94 14.73 -0.53
C THR A 67 -8.88 13.86 -1.35
N LEU A 68 -9.54 12.86 -0.74
CA LEU A 68 -10.58 12.03 -1.34
C LEU A 68 -11.98 12.40 -0.84
N GLU A 69 -12.13 13.55 -0.17
CA GLU A 69 -13.46 14.04 0.16
C GLU A 69 -14.25 14.38 -1.12
N PRO A 70 -15.55 14.07 -1.22
CA PRO A 70 -16.36 14.33 -2.43
C PRO A 70 -16.27 15.78 -2.93
N SER A 71 -16.12 16.75 -2.01
CA SER A 71 -15.95 18.17 -2.34
C SER A 71 -14.71 18.48 -3.20
N CYS A 72 -13.75 17.57 -3.29
CA CYS A 72 -12.55 17.70 -4.11
C CYS A 72 -12.76 17.31 -5.58
N PHE A 73 -13.88 16.67 -5.95
CA PHE A 73 -14.14 16.14 -7.30
C PHE A 73 -14.98 17.08 -8.19
N GLY A 74 -15.40 18.23 -7.67
CA GLY A 74 -16.10 19.27 -8.42
C GLY A 74 -17.55 18.92 -8.78
N ASP A 75 -18.15 19.73 -9.66
CA ASP A 75 -19.60 19.69 -9.91
C ASP A 75 -20.07 18.46 -10.70
N SER A 76 -19.16 17.76 -11.39
CA SER A 76 -19.45 16.52 -12.12
C SER A 76 -19.36 15.26 -11.26
N TYR A 77 -19.18 15.41 -9.94
CA TYR A 77 -19.03 14.31 -9.02
C TYR A 77 -20.19 13.31 -9.10
N TYR A 78 -19.85 12.02 -9.12
CA TYR A 78 -20.78 10.94 -8.88
C TYR A 78 -20.41 10.17 -7.61
N LYS A 79 -21.41 9.60 -6.93
CA LYS A 79 -21.20 8.84 -5.70
C LYS A 79 -20.21 7.68 -5.94
N GLY A 80 -19.08 7.67 -5.24
CA GLY A 80 -18.06 6.64 -5.33
C GLY A 80 -16.91 6.94 -6.29
N GLU A 81 -16.89 8.10 -6.94
CA GLU A 81 -15.77 8.54 -7.78
C GLU A 81 -14.44 8.55 -7.01
N GLU A 82 -14.46 8.97 -5.75
CA GLU A 82 -13.32 9.02 -4.87
C GLU A 82 -12.78 7.63 -4.50
N ALA A 83 -13.67 6.64 -4.41
CA ALA A 83 -13.29 5.25 -4.16
C ALA A 83 -12.66 4.64 -5.42
N VAL A 84 -13.23 4.90 -6.59
CA VAL A 84 -12.61 4.50 -7.87
C VAL A 84 -11.19 5.07 -7.97
N ALA A 85 -11.02 6.36 -7.71
CA ALA A 85 -9.72 7.03 -7.73
C ALA A 85 -8.72 6.43 -6.73
N PHE A 86 -9.18 6.04 -5.52
CA PHE A 86 -8.35 5.35 -4.54
C PHE A 86 -7.76 4.04 -5.08
N TYR A 87 -8.59 3.15 -5.64
CA TYR A 87 -8.11 1.88 -6.16
C TYR A 87 -7.21 2.03 -7.38
N GLU A 88 -7.52 2.95 -8.29
CA GLU A 88 -6.66 3.26 -9.42
C GLU A 88 -5.29 3.75 -8.96
N THR A 89 -5.26 4.60 -7.93
CA THR A 89 -4.02 5.09 -7.33
C THR A 89 -3.20 3.98 -6.68
N VAL A 90 -3.83 3.12 -5.87
CA VAL A 90 -3.15 2.01 -5.21
C VAL A 90 -2.55 1.06 -6.25
N VAL A 91 -3.32 0.69 -7.27
CA VAL A 91 -2.86 -0.18 -8.36
C VAL A 91 -1.73 0.46 -9.15
N LYS A 92 -1.83 1.76 -9.48
CA LYS A 92 -0.77 2.51 -10.17
C LYS A 92 0.51 2.53 -9.35
N LEU A 93 0.43 2.83 -8.06
CA LEU A 93 1.59 2.88 -7.17
C LEU A 93 2.22 1.49 -6.98
N PHE A 94 1.42 0.46 -6.71
CA PHE A 94 1.90 -0.91 -6.52
C PHE A 94 2.69 -1.44 -7.72
N LYS A 95 2.25 -1.12 -8.94
CA LYS A 95 2.97 -1.48 -10.18
C LYS A 95 4.38 -0.89 -10.27
N THR A 96 4.67 0.20 -9.55
CA THR A 96 6.02 0.81 -9.49
C THR A 96 6.94 0.17 -8.45
N LEU A 97 6.41 -0.78 -7.66
CA LEU A 97 7.09 -1.40 -6.53
C LEU A 97 7.27 -2.92 -6.73
N PRO A 98 7.97 -3.39 -7.78
CA PRO A 98 8.15 -4.81 -8.09
C PRO A 98 9.10 -5.50 -7.08
N THR A 99 8.64 -5.61 -5.84
CA THR A 99 9.45 -5.99 -4.67
C THR A 99 10.02 -7.39 -4.80
N TYR A 100 9.24 -8.32 -5.36
CA TYR A 100 9.73 -9.67 -5.68
C TYR A 100 10.89 -9.63 -6.67
N GLU A 101 10.79 -8.83 -7.74
CA GLU A 101 11.83 -8.73 -8.76
C GLU A 101 13.11 -8.12 -8.18
N TRP A 102 12.98 -7.12 -7.31
CA TRP A 102 14.11 -6.53 -6.58
C TRP A 102 14.85 -7.52 -5.69
N LEU A 103 14.13 -8.38 -4.97
CA LEU A 103 14.72 -9.44 -4.16
C LEU A 103 15.37 -10.51 -5.05
N ALA A 104 14.65 -10.98 -6.07
CA ALA A 104 15.10 -12.02 -6.99
C ALA A 104 16.37 -11.60 -7.76
N ALA A 105 16.47 -10.34 -8.18
CA ALA A 105 17.66 -9.77 -8.83
C ALA A 105 18.91 -9.82 -7.94
N SER A 106 18.75 -9.94 -6.63
CA SER A 106 19.83 -10.13 -5.66
C SER A 106 19.99 -11.59 -5.21
N GLY A 107 19.35 -12.53 -5.91
CA GLY A 107 19.38 -13.96 -5.58
C GLY A 107 18.52 -14.35 -4.39
N ILE A 108 17.61 -13.47 -3.93
CA ILE A 108 16.70 -13.73 -2.81
C ILE A 108 15.35 -14.15 -3.40
N THR A 109 15.12 -15.46 -3.43
CA THR A 109 13.86 -16.06 -3.90
C THR A 109 13.23 -16.90 -2.79
N PRO A 110 11.89 -17.08 -2.79
CA PRO A 110 11.21 -17.98 -1.86
C PRO A 110 11.83 -19.38 -1.84
N SER A 111 11.93 -19.99 -0.67
CA SER A 111 12.47 -21.33 -0.46
C SER A 111 12.02 -21.89 0.88
N ASP A 112 11.75 -23.19 0.93
CA ASP A 112 11.43 -23.90 2.17
C ASP A 112 12.66 -24.29 3.01
N SER A 113 13.86 -24.19 2.43
CA SER A 113 15.11 -24.64 3.07
C SER A 113 16.21 -23.58 3.14
N LYS A 114 16.20 -22.59 2.24
CA LYS A 114 17.17 -21.49 2.27
C LYS A 114 16.69 -20.38 3.19
N THR A 115 17.60 -19.88 4.02
CA THR A 115 17.40 -18.66 4.80
C THR A 115 18.33 -17.57 4.27
N TYR A 116 17.93 -16.31 4.50
CA TYR A 116 18.71 -15.14 4.10
C TYR A 116 19.01 -14.30 5.34
N LYS A 117 20.21 -13.72 5.40
CA LYS A 117 20.52 -12.73 6.43
C LYS A 117 19.66 -11.49 6.19
N TRP A 118 19.12 -10.90 7.25
CA TRP A 118 18.39 -9.64 7.15
C TRP A 118 19.16 -8.55 6.38
N SER A 119 20.45 -8.39 6.66
CA SER A 119 21.28 -7.39 5.98
C SER A 119 21.37 -7.58 4.47
N ALA A 120 21.22 -8.81 3.96
CA ALA A 120 21.16 -9.07 2.53
C ALA A 120 19.80 -8.66 1.93
N VAL A 121 18.70 -8.93 2.65
CA VAL A 121 17.35 -8.51 2.26
C VAL A 121 17.25 -6.99 2.22
N GLU A 122 17.68 -6.32 3.29
CA GLU A 122 17.67 -4.86 3.38
C GLU A 122 18.53 -4.23 2.27
N ALA A 123 19.75 -4.74 2.04
CA ALA A 123 20.61 -4.25 0.98
C ALA A 123 20.00 -4.45 -0.43
N ALA A 124 19.31 -5.57 -0.67
CA ALA A 124 18.63 -5.82 -1.93
C ALA A 124 17.48 -4.82 -2.18
N LEU A 125 16.65 -4.57 -1.16
CA LEU A 125 15.54 -3.63 -1.23
C LEU A 125 16.03 -2.20 -1.42
N LEU A 126 17.04 -1.76 -0.67
CA LEU A 126 17.64 -0.43 -0.82
C LEU A 126 18.27 -0.23 -2.19
N LYS A 127 19.07 -1.19 -2.65
CA LYS A 127 19.79 -1.08 -3.92
C LYS A 127 18.83 -1.04 -5.11
N ASN A 128 17.86 -1.95 -5.15
CA ASN A 128 17.00 -2.11 -6.32
C ASN A 128 15.73 -1.26 -6.24
N GLY A 129 15.32 -0.86 -5.03
CA GLY A 129 14.24 0.10 -4.76
C GLY A 129 14.71 1.55 -4.73
N ASN A 130 15.79 1.92 -5.40
CA ASN A 130 16.25 3.31 -5.54
C ASN A 130 16.42 4.06 -4.20
N GLY A 131 17.00 3.41 -3.20
CA GLY A 131 17.25 4.00 -1.87
C GLY A 131 16.02 4.08 -0.95
N MET A 132 14.87 3.53 -1.37
CA MET A 132 13.69 3.41 -0.52
C MET A 132 13.90 2.37 0.57
N LYS A 133 13.55 2.72 1.81
CA LYS A 133 13.65 1.81 2.96
C LYS A 133 12.25 1.42 3.45
N PRO A 134 11.75 0.22 3.10
CA PRO A 134 10.45 -0.22 3.58
C PRO A 134 10.52 -0.69 5.03
N ALA A 135 9.36 -0.73 5.70
CA ALA A 135 9.20 -1.59 6.88
C ALA A 135 8.96 -3.02 6.41
N VAL A 136 9.58 -3.98 7.10
CA VAL A 136 9.39 -5.41 6.84
C VAL A 136 8.83 -6.04 8.11
N THR A 137 7.67 -6.66 7.96
CA THR A 137 7.00 -7.40 9.02
C THR A 137 7.29 -8.87 8.84
N CYS A 138 7.57 -9.55 9.95
CA CYS A 138 7.83 -10.97 9.97
C CYS A 138 6.89 -11.70 10.91
N SER A 139 6.51 -12.91 10.50
CA SER A 139 5.72 -13.84 11.28
C SER A 139 6.38 -15.21 11.26
N SER A 140 6.58 -15.79 12.44
CA SER A 140 7.19 -17.12 12.59
C SER A 140 8.53 -17.29 11.85
N GLY A 141 9.38 -16.25 11.87
CA GLY A 141 10.70 -16.24 11.21
C GLY A 141 10.66 -16.11 9.69
N LYS A 142 9.52 -15.72 9.11
CA LYS A 142 9.35 -15.48 7.67
C LYS A 142 8.84 -14.06 7.42
N ILE A 143 9.26 -13.45 6.31
CA ILE A 143 8.70 -12.17 5.86
C ILE A 143 7.22 -12.40 5.52
N SER A 144 6.33 -11.63 6.13
CA SER A 144 4.89 -11.70 5.91
C SER A 144 4.32 -10.43 5.29
N ALA A 145 4.96 -9.27 5.47
CA ALA A 145 4.56 -8.04 4.80
C ALA A 145 5.74 -7.08 4.56
N ILE A 146 5.60 -6.23 3.54
CA ILE A 146 6.54 -5.14 3.23
C ILE A 146 5.70 -3.88 3.01
N SER A 147 5.98 -2.83 3.78
CA SER A 147 5.29 -1.53 3.70
C SER A 147 6.23 -0.46 3.16
N TRP A 148 5.86 0.14 2.03
CA TRP A 148 6.58 1.26 1.41
C TRP A 148 5.92 2.58 1.79
N TYR A 149 6.73 3.56 2.22
CA TYR A 149 6.22 4.82 2.74
C TYR A 149 6.49 5.98 1.78
N PHE A 150 5.49 6.85 1.63
CA PHE A 150 5.55 8.01 0.75
C PHE A 150 5.00 9.24 1.47
N ASN A 151 5.58 10.40 1.19
CA ASN A 151 4.86 11.65 1.27
C ASN A 151 4.12 11.88 -0.05
N VAL A 152 3.00 12.60 -0.02
CA VAL A 152 2.28 12.99 -1.24
C VAL A 152 2.35 14.51 -1.38
N LYS A 153 2.79 14.99 -2.55
CA LYS A 153 2.73 16.40 -2.93
C LYS A 153 1.53 16.60 -3.86
N GLY A 154 0.48 17.26 -3.38
CA GLY A 154 -0.78 17.38 -4.10
C GLY A 154 -1.84 16.44 -3.54
N SER A 155 -2.79 16.03 -4.37
CA SER A 155 -3.84 15.09 -3.97
C SER A 155 -3.36 13.63 -4.07
N LEU A 156 -4.11 12.70 -3.47
CA LEU A 156 -3.86 11.27 -3.67
C LEU A 156 -4.05 10.85 -5.15
N VAL A 157 -4.93 11.54 -5.89
CA VAL A 157 -5.36 11.15 -7.25
C VAL A 157 -4.31 11.53 -8.31
N ASP A 158 -3.78 12.76 -8.22
CA ASP A 158 -2.91 13.36 -9.25
C ASP A 158 -1.57 13.90 -8.71
N GLY A 159 -1.33 13.75 -7.41
CA GLY A 159 -0.12 14.22 -6.76
C GLY A 159 1.10 13.33 -6.97
N ASP A 160 2.26 13.87 -6.57
CA ASP A 160 3.54 13.18 -6.65
C ASP A 160 3.80 12.39 -5.36
N PHE A 161 3.96 11.07 -5.51
CA PHE A 161 4.41 10.18 -4.44
C PHE A 161 5.93 10.29 -4.29
N VAL A 162 6.36 10.91 -3.19
CA VAL A 162 7.78 11.10 -2.84
C VAL A 162 8.15 10.07 -1.79
N ALA A 163 8.93 9.08 -2.20
CA ALA A 163 9.35 8.01 -1.31
C ALA A 163 10.12 8.55 -0.09
N ILE A 164 9.79 8.01 1.07
CA ILE A 164 10.51 8.32 2.31
C ILE A 164 11.79 7.48 2.32
N GLY A 165 12.92 8.15 2.09
CA GLY A 165 14.25 7.54 2.09
C GLY A 165 14.81 7.28 3.50
N GLU A 166 16.05 6.77 3.56
CA GLU A 166 16.76 6.38 4.79
C GLU A 166 16.84 7.46 5.89
N SER A 167 16.69 8.74 5.54
CA SER A 167 16.79 9.87 6.48
C SER A 167 15.66 9.92 7.51
N MET A 168 14.54 9.23 7.27
CA MET A 168 13.54 8.96 8.29
C MET A 168 13.72 7.53 8.79
N ARG A 169 14.57 7.35 9.79
CA ARG A 169 14.66 6.07 10.52
C ARG A 169 13.38 5.88 11.32
N LEU A 170 12.39 5.22 10.72
CA LEU A 170 11.52 4.34 11.50
C LEU A 170 12.47 3.28 12.08
N VAL A 171 12.88 3.46 13.34
CA VAL A 171 13.78 2.50 13.98
C VAL A 171 12.97 1.24 14.21
N ALA A 172 13.04 0.30 13.26
CA ALA A 172 12.78 -1.09 13.54
C ALA A 172 13.85 -1.56 14.54
N THR A 173 13.61 -1.30 15.82
CA THR A 173 14.44 -1.79 16.92
C THR A 173 14.21 -3.28 17.08
N ARG A 174 14.84 -4.08 16.21
CA ARG A 174 15.25 -5.50 16.34
C ARG A 174 15.24 -6.17 14.97
N GLU A 175 16.22 -7.06 14.79
CA GLU A 175 16.42 -7.92 13.62
C GLU A 175 15.07 -8.48 13.16
N PRO A 176 14.59 -8.14 11.94
CA PRO A 176 13.18 -8.28 11.63
C PRO A 176 12.81 -9.71 11.28
N CYS A 177 13.73 -10.53 10.78
CA CYS A 177 13.63 -11.95 10.58
C CYS A 177 15.07 -12.50 10.75
#